data_AF-A0A962HC21-F1
#
_entry.id   AF-A0A962HC21-F1
#
_cell.length_a   1.000
_cell.length_b   1.000
_cell.length_c   1.000
_cell.angle_alpha   90.00
_cell.angle_beta   90.00
_cell.angle_gamma   90.00
#
_symmetry.space_group_name_H-M   'P 1'
#
loop_
_entity.id
_entity.type
_entity.pdbx_description
1 polymer ?
#
loop_
_entity_poly.entity_id
_entity_poly.type
_entity_poly.pdbx_seq_one_letter_code
_entity_poly.pdbx_strand_id
1 'polypeptide(L)'
;TLLSRLEKRGVVESHRDGRQLVYRPLVEEGAVRRSMVSGLLGSLFGGDARALVTHLLREDEIAPGDLEQLRQLLSNKDSRHD
;
A
#
# COMPACT_ATOMS: atom_id res chain seq x y z
N THR A 1 10.00 -20.30 7.95
CA THR A 1 8.80 -19.59 8.47
C THR A 1 8.51 -18.37 7.61
N LEU A 2 7.46 -17.58 7.90
CA LEU A 2 7.22 -16.29 7.22
C LEU A 2 8.40 -15.33 7.41
N LEU A 3 8.89 -15.19 8.65
CA LEU A 3 10.00 -14.28 8.99
C LEU A 3 11.28 -14.59 8.22
N SER A 4 11.67 -15.87 8.09
CA SER A 4 12.85 -16.23 7.28
C SER A 4 12.70 -15.89 5.79
N ARG A 5 11.47 -15.92 5.25
CA ARG A 5 11.22 -15.52 3.85
C ARG A 5 11.30 -14.00 3.69
N LEU A 6 10.82 -13.24 4.68
CA LEU A 6 10.93 -11.78 4.68
C LEU A 6 12.39 -11.33 4.82
N GLU A 7 13.17 -12.05 5.64
CA GLU A 7 14.61 -11.81 5.78
C GLU A 7 15.35 -12.10 4.46
N LYS A 8 15.09 -13.23 3.81
CA LYS A 8 15.63 -13.54 2.47
C LYS A 8 15.26 -12.51 1.40
N ARG A 9 14.14 -11.82 1.56
CA ARG A 9 13.68 -10.74 0.67
C ARG A 9 14.25 -9.37 1.05
N GLY A 10 15.04 -9.27 2.12
CA GLY A 10 15.61 -8.02 2.60
C GLY A 10 14.59 -7.05 3.22
N VAL A 11 13.42 -7.56 3.63
CA VAL A 11 12.32 -6.75 4.19
C VAL A 11 12.49 -6.56 5.71
N VAL A 12 13.11 -7.55 6.35
CA VAL A 12 13.45 -7.55 7.78
C VAL A 12 14.86 -8.07 7.94
N GLU A 13 15.50 -7.75 9.05
CA GLU A 13 16.70 -8.45 9.49
C GLU A 13 16.48 -9.08 10.86
N SER A 14 17.25 -10.13 11.15
CA SER A 14 17.31 -10.71 12.48
C SER A 14 18.68 -10.54 13.12
N HIS A 15 18.68 -10.42 14.44
CA HIS A 15 19.88 -10.58 15.25
C HIS A 15 19.57 -11.48 16.45
N ARG A 16 20.62 -12.12 16.97
CA ARG A 16 20.51 -12.92 18.19
C ARG A 16 20.78 -12.05 19.40
N ASP A 17 19.84 -12.05 20.34
CA ASP A 17 20.01 -11.49 21.67
C ASP A 17 19.89 -12.62 22.69
N GLY A 18 21.05 -13.12 23.14
CA GLY A 18 21.17 -14.32 23.95
C GLY A 18 20.56 -15.56 23.28
N ARG A 19 19.43 -16.04 23.82
CA ARG A 19 18.67 -17.19 23.28
C ARG A 19 17.49 -16.77 22.39
N GLN A 20 17.25 -15.47 22.25
CA GLN A 20 16.15 -14.93 21.47
C GLN A 20 16.62 -14.51 20.06
N LEU A 21 15.72 -14.64 19.09
CA LEU A 21 15.91 -14.14 17.74
C LEU A 21 15.00 -12.93 17.55
N VAL A 22 15.60 -11.75 17.48
CA VAL A 22 14.88 -10.47 17.41
C VAL A 22 14.89 -9.99 15.96
N TYR A 23 13.72 -9.62 15.45
CA TYR A 23 13.53 -9.12 14.10
C TYR A 23 13.24 -7.62 14.11
N ARG A 24 13.81 -6.89 13.15
CA ARG A 24 13.46 -5.48 12.91
C ARG A 24 13.17 -5.21 11.43
N PRO A 25 12.26 -4.27 11.11
CA PRO A 25 11.97 -3.91 9.74
C PRO A 25 13.18 -3.21 9.10
N LEU A 26 13.37 -3.47 7.81
CA LEU A 26 14.32 -2.77 6.94
C LEU A 26 13.63 -1.83 5.95
N VAL A 27 12.29 -1.87 5.91
CA VAL A 27 11.47 -1.08 4.99
C VAL A 27 10.37 -0.37 5.76
N GLU A 28 10.04 0.82 5.28
CA GLU A 28 8.92 1.62 5.79
C GLU A 28 7.58 1.06 5.31
N GLU A 29 6.56 1.11 6.18
CA GLU A 29 5.22 0.63 5.85
C GLU A 29 4.66 1.32 4.59
N GLY A 30 4.88 2.63 4.48
CA GLY A 30 4.46 3.41 3.31
C GLY A 30 5.12 2.95 2.00
N ALA A 31 6.37 2.50 2.06
CA ALA A 31 7.08 1.98 0.87
C ALA A 31 6.49 0.63 0.44
N VAL A 32 6.20 -0.25 1.40
CA VAL A 32 5.52 -1.53 1.14
C VAL A 32 4.14 -1.28 0.53
N ARG A 33 3.34 -0.40 1.12
CA ARG A 33 1.99 -0.06 0.64
C ARG A 33 2.02 0.45 -0.80
N ARG A 34 2.94 1.37 -1.13
CA ARG A 34 3.11 1.88 -2.50
C ARG A 34 3.48 0.77 -3.49
N SER A 35 4.42 -0.10 -3.12
CA SER A 35 4.82 -1.23 -3.97
C SER A 35 3.66 -2.20 -4.21
N MET A 36 2.88 -2.50 -3.17
CA MET A 36 1.70 -3.37 -3.27
C MET A 36 0.65 -2.80 -4.22
N VAL A 37 0.31 -1.51 -4.08
CA VAL A 37 -0.65 -0.83 -4.97
C VAL A 37 -0.13 -0.81 -6.41
N SER A 38 1.16 -0.49 -6.61
CA SER A 38 1.75 -0.51 -7.95
C SER A 38 1.73 -1.91 -8.58
N GLY A 39 1.99 -2.96 -7.81
CA GLY A 39 1.91 -4.34 -8.27
C GLY A 39 0.48 -4.77 -8.63
N LEU A 40 -0.50 -4.37 -7.82
CA LEU A 40 -1.92 -4.61 -8.09
C LEU A 40 -2.37 -3.89 -9.38
N LEU A 41 -2.00 -2.62 -9.53
CA LEU A 41 -2.28 -1.87 -10.75
C LEU A 41 -1.69 -2.56 -11.98
N GLY A 42 -0.43 -2.98 -11.94
CA GLY A 42 0.23 -3.66 -13.05
C GLY A 42 -0.38 -5.02 -13.39
N SER A 43 -0.83 -5.79 -12.40
CA SER A 43 -1.32 -7.16 -12.59
C SER A 43 -2.80 -7.24 -12.96
N LEU A 44 -3.65 -6.36 -12.41
CA LEU A 44 -5.11 -6.43 -12.56
C LEU A 44 -5.69 -5.31 -13.44
N PHE A 45 -5.03 -4.16 -13.52
CA PHE A 45 -5.56 -2.97 -14.19
C PHE A 45 -4.64 -2.45 -15.29
N GLY A 46 -3.63 -3.23 -15.71
CA GLY A 46 -2.69 -2.83 -16.77
C GLY A 46 -1.92 -1.54 -16.48
N GLY A 47 -1.78 -1.17 -15.20
CA GLY A 47 -1.18 0.09 -14.76
C GLY A 47 -2.14 1.28 -14.73
N ASP A 48 -3.42 1.12 -15.12
CA ASP A 48 -4.39 2.20 -15.14
C ASP A 48 -5.03 2.44 -13.78
N ALA A 49 -4.60 3.51 -13.11
CA ALA A 49 -5.19 3.95 -11.84
C ALA A 49 -6.65 4.40 -11.97
N ARG A 50 -7.08 4.89 -13.14
CA ARG A 50 -8.48 5.30 -13.37
C ARG A 50 -9.41 4.09 -13.39
N ALA A 51 -8.95 2.99 -13.98
CA ALA A 51 -9.71 1.73 -14.02
C ALA A 51 -9.96 1.21 -12.59
N LEU A 52 -8.96 1.26 -11.71
CA LEU A 52 -9.12 0.90 -10.30
C LEU A 52 -10.16 1.77 -9.60
N VAL A 53 -10.06 3.10 -9.71
CA VAL A 53 -11.02 4.02 -9.06
C VAL A 53 -12.44 3.80 -9.59
N THR A 54 -12.58 3.58 -10.90
CA THR A 54 -13.89 3.32 -11.53
C THR A 54 -14.51 2.03 -11.03
N HIS A 55 -13.71 0.99 -10.82
CA HIS A 55 -14.17 -0.29 -10.27
C HIS A 55 -14.69 -0.12 -8.84
N LEU A 56 -13.91 0.53 -7.96
CA LEU A 56 -14.31 0.80 -6.57
C LEU A 56 -15.61 1.61 -6.48
N LEU A 57 -15.82 2.57 -7.39
CA LEU A 57 -17.04 3.38 -7.45
C LEU A 57 -18.26 2.62 -7.99
N ARG A 58 -18.07 1.56 -8.79
CA ARG A 58 -19.16 0.80 -9.41
C ARG A 58 -19.70 -0.30 -8.52
N GLU A 59 -18.85 -0.85 -7.64
CA GLU A 59 -19.23 -2.00 -6.79
C GLU A 59 -19.85 -1.57 -5.45
N ASP A 60 -20.17 -0.28 -5.26
CA ASP A 60 -20.62 0.29 -3.98
C ASP A 60 -19.69 -0.07 -2.80
N GLU A 61 -18.42 -0.40 -3.09
CA GLU A 61 -17.40 -0.70 -2.08
C GLU A 61 -16.99 0.53 -1.28
N ILE A 62 -17.45 1.72 -1.69
CA ILE A 62 -17.22 2.97 -1.00
C ILE A 62 -18.48 3.33 -0.21
N ALA A 63 -18.34 3.39 1.11
CA ALA A 63 -19.41 3.86 1.96
C ALA A 63 -19.77 5.31 1.62
N PRO A 64 -21.04 5.73 1.73
CA PRO A 64 -21.47 7.09 1.37
C PRO A 64 -20.66 8.21 2.06
N GLY A 65 -20.19 7.98 3.29
CA GLY A 65 -19.35 8.92 4.04
C GLY A 65 -17.90 9.02 3.55
N ASP A 66 -17.40 7.98 2.88
CA ASP A 66 -16.04 7.92 2.36
C ASP A 66 -15.92 8.61 1.00
N LEU A 67 -17.02 8.68 0.24
CA LEU A 67 -17.06 9.39 -1.04
C LEU A 67 -16.85 10.89 -0.86
N GLU A 68 -17.38 11.48 0.21
CA GLU A 68 -17.17 12.89 0.52
C GLU A 68 -15.72 13.17 0.98
N GLN A 69 -15.12 12.27 1.76
CA GLN A 69 -13.69 12.36 2.09
C GLN A 69 -12.82 12.25 0.83
N LEU A 70 -13.18 11.37 -0.11
CA LEU A 70 -12.49 11.22 -1.38
C LEU A 70 -12.56 12.51 -2.21
N ARG A 71 -13.72 13.15 -2.28
CA ARG A 71 -13.88 14.47 -2.92
C ARG A 71 -12.97 15.51 -2.31
N GLN A 72 -12.93 15.62 -0.98
CA GLN A 72 -12.05 16.55 -0.28
C GLN A 72 -10.57 16.28 -0.58
N LEU A 73 -10.14 15.01 -0.60
CA LEU A 73 -8.77 14.65 -0.93
C LEU A 73 -8.38 15.02 -2.37
N LEU A 74 -9.32 14.92 -3.31
CA LEU A 74 -9.10 15.32 -4.71
C LEU A 74 -9.00 16.84 -4.84
N SER A 75 -9.93 17.60 -4.25
CA SER A 75 -9.90 19.07 -4.27
C SER A 75 -8.63 19.65 -3.65
N ASN A 76 -8.13 19.03 -2.58
CA ASN A 76 -6.87 19.42 -1.92
C ASN A 76 -5.62 19.11 -2.76
N LYS A 77 -5.71 18.17 -3.72
CA LYS A 77 -4.60 17.88 -4.66
C LYS A 77 -4.59 18.86 -5.82
N ASP A 78 -5.75 19.22 -6.34
CA ASP A 78 -5.87 20.19 -7.44
C ASP A 78 -5.39 21.58 -7.01
N SER A 79 -5.72 22.00 -5.79
CA SER A 79 -5.27 23.29 -5.21
C SER A 79 -3.79 23.33 -4.78
N ARG A 80 -3.05 22.22 -4.90
CA ARG A 80 -1.58 22.18 -4.76
C ARG A 80 -0.84 22.19 -6.10
N HIS A 81 -1.57 22.14 -7.21
CA HIS A 81 -1.02 22.16 -8.56
C HIS A 81 -1.22 23.51 -9.28
N ASP A 82 -1.81 24.51 -8.61
CA ASP A 82 -1.74 25.94 -8.93
C ASP A 82 -0.67 26.63 -8.07
#